data_AF-A0A1H3NX19-F1
#
_entry.id   AF-A0A1H3NX19-F1
#
_cell.length_a   1.000
_cell.length_b   1.000
_cell.length_c   1.000
_cell.angle_alpha   90.00
_cell.angle_beta   90.00
_cell.angle_gamma   90.00
#
_symmetry.space_group_name_H-M   'P 1'
#
loop_
_entity.id
_entity.type
_entity.pdbx_description
1 polymer ?
#
loop_
_entity_poly.entity_id
_entity_poly.type
_entity_poly.pdbx_seq_one_letter_code
_entity_poly.pdbx_strand_id
1 'polypeptide(L)' 'MRNRSLVMLQKAGLSLQCDAIAVEEAKGSFANLIARRTEDKDKPWVKKLAQAYQSGQVRQFIEAEFKGSLIPAF' A
#
# COMPACT_ATOMS: atom_id res chain seq x y z
N MET A 1 0.86 5.94 -17.43
CA MET A 1 1.03 7.03 -16.44
C MET A 1 1.64 6.42 -15.18
N ARG A 2 2.69 7.02 -14.59
CA ARG A 2 3.41 6.47 -13.42
C ARG A 2 2.74 6.93 -12.13
N ASN A 3 2.45 5.99 -11.23
CA ASN A 3 1.71 6.15 -9.98
C ASN A 3 2.50 6.87 -8.87
N ARG A 4 2.99 8.09 -9.14
CA ARG A 4 3.77 8.92 -8.19
C ARG A 4 2.92 9.96 -7.45
N SER A 5 1.62 10.02 -7.68
CA SER A 5 0.73 11.09 -7.21
C SER A 5 0.45 11.03 -5.70
N LEU A 6 0.29 9.84 -5.11
CA LEU A 6 -0.22 9.70 -3.73
C LEU A 6 0.70 10.29 -2.66
N VAL A 7 2.01 10.06 -2.76
CA VAL A 7 2.99 10.57 -1.78
C VAL A 7 3.20 12.08 -1.93
N MET A 8 2.96 12.64 -3.11
CA MET A 8 3.10 14.08 -3.36
C MET A 8 1.91 14.87 -2.82
N LEU A 9 0.69 14.32 -2.91
CA LEU A 9 -0.52 14.97 -2.39
C LEU A 9 -0.41 15.22 -0.88
N GLN A 10 -0.03 14.20 -0.11
CA GLN A 10 0.09 14.32 1.34
C GLN A 10 1.16 15.35 1.74
N LYS A 11 2.31 15.39 1.03
CA LYS A 11 3.36 16.41 1.26
C LYS A 11 2.90 17.83 0.92
N ALA A 12 1.95 17.98 0.00
CA ALA A 12 1.33 19.24 -0.36
C ALA A 12 0.12 19.60 0.54
N GLY A 13 -0.19 18.78 1.54
CA GLY A 13 -1.35 18.99 2.42
C GLY A 13 -2.70 18.63 1.79
N LEU A 14 -2.70 17.90 0.67
CA LEU A 14 -3.89 17.50 -0.08
C LEU A 14 -4.34 16.07 0.29
N SER A 15 -5.64 15.84 0.23
CA SER A 15 -6.31 14.58 0.53
C SER A 15 -7.03 14.02 -0.70
N LEU A 16 -7.09 12.69 -0.83
CA LEU A 16 -7.88 12.08 -1.90
C LEU A 16 -9.38 12.34 -1.78
N GLN A 17 -9.91 12.47 -0.56
CA GLN A 17 -11.35 12.63 -0.35
C GLN A 17 -11.85 14.03 -0.72
N CYS A 18 -11.04 15.08 -0.51
CA CYS A 18 -11.48 16.46 -0.70
C CYS A 18 -10.88 17.10 -1.96
N ASP A 19 -9.66 16.73 -2.34
CA ASP A 19 -8.87 17.51 -3.31
C ASP A 19 -8.62 16.75 -4.63
N ALA A 20 -8.94 15.46 -4.70
CA ALA A 20 -8.78 14.69 -5.93
C ALA A 20 -9.87 15.03 -6.95
N ILE A 21 -9.47 15.31 -8.19
CA ILE A 21 -10.38 15.54 -9.31
C ILE A 21 -11.00 14.21 -9.80
N ALA A 22 -10.28 13.11 -9.63
CA ALA A 22 -10.75 11.75 -9.90
C ALA A 22 -9.96 10.76 -9.04
N VAL A 23 -10.60 9.66 -8.65
CA VAL A 23 -9.99 8.58 -7.87
C VAL A 23 -10.29 7.26 -8.57
N GLU A 24 -9.26 6.42 -8.75
CA GLU A 24 -9.42 5.07 -9.30
C GLU A 24 -10.19 4.18 -8.31
N GLU A 25 -11.03 3.27 -8.83
CA GLU A 25 -11.73 2.32 -7.98
C GLU A 25 -10.75 1.42 -7.22
N ALA A 26 -11.03 1.19 -5.93
CA ALA A 26 -10.17 0.36 -5.07
C ALA A 26 -10.08 -1.11 -5.53
N LYS A 27 -11.07 -1.60 -6.29
CA LYS A 27 -11.10 -2.96 -6.83
C LYS A 27 -10.38 -2.98 -8.19
N GLY A 28 -9.06 -3.02 -8.17
CA GLY A 28 -8.24 -3.07 -9.38
C GLY A 28 -7.00 -3.98 -9.26
N SER A 29 -6.40 -4.32 -10.40
CA SER A 29 -5.19 -5.17 -10.49
C SER A 29 -3.89 -4.47 -10.07
N PHE A 30 -3.98 -3.39 -9.30
CA PHE A 30 -2.86 -2.48 -8.97
C PHE A 30 -2.40 -2.60 -7.51
N ALA A 31 -2.72 -3.71 -6.84
CA ALA A 31 -2.19 -4.00 -5.51
C ALA A 31 -0.65 -4.05 -5.56
N ASN A 32 -0.01 -3.26 -4.71
CA ASN A 32 1.43 -3.35 -4.52
C ASN A 32 1.81 -4.72 -3.92
N LEU A 33 3.00 -5.22 -4.26
CA LEU A 33 3.48 -6.54 -3.84
C LEU A 33 4.88 -6.50 -3.26
N ILE A 34 5.18 -7.47 -2.39
CA ILE A 34 6.54 -7.73 -1.92
C ILE A 34 7.18 -8.71 -2.91
N ALA A 35 8.25 -8.27 -3.57
CA ALA A 35 9.02 -9.11 -4.48
C ALA A 35 10.22 -9.75 -3.77
N ARG A 36 10.62 -10.92 -4.25
CA ARG A 36 11.84 -11.64 -3.82
C ARG A 36 12.58 -12.18 -5.04
N ARG A 37 13.86 -12.53 -4.89
CA ARG A 37 14.58 -13.30 -5.92
C ARG A 37 14.00 -14.71 -6.03
N THR A 38 14.02 -15.29 -7.22
CA THR A 38 13.47 -16.63 -7.49
C THR A 38 14.11 -17.71 -6.60
N GLU A 39 15.42 -17.63 -6.38
CA GLU A 39 16.18 -18.54 -5.50
C GLU A 39 15.79 -18.45 -4.01
N ASP A 40 15.22 -17.34 -3.56
CA ASP A 40 14.87 -17.12 -2.15
C ASP A 40 13.50 -17.68 -1.76
N LYS A 41 12.83 -18.37 -2.69
CA LYS A 41 11.44 -18.82 -2.62
C LYS A 41 10.99 -19.37 -1.29
N ASP A 42 11.72 -20.36 -0.85
CA ASP A 42 11.37 -21.16 0.30
C ASP A 42 12.21 -20.76 1.52
N LYS A 43 12.96 -19.65 1.44
CA LYS A 43 13.75 -19.19 2.58
C LYS A 43 12.79 -18.80 3.71
N PRO A 44 13.01 -19.26 4.96
CA PRO A 44 12.09 -19.03 6.07
C PRO A 44 11.78 -17.55 6.35
N TRP A 45 12.72 -16.65 6.05
CA TRP A 45 12.53 -15.21 6.25
C TRP A 45 11.47 -14.61 5.32
N VAL A 46 11.22 -15.19 4.14
CA VAL A 46 10.22 -14.68 3.19
C VAL A 46 8.83 -14.76 3.81
N LYS A 47 8.48 -15.93 4.37
CA LYS A 47 7.19 -16.13 5.04
C LYS A 47 7.06 -15.22 6.27
N LYS A 48 8.13 -15.10 7.07
CA LYS A 48 8.14 -14.22 8.25
C LYS A 48 7.91 -12.75 7.87
N LEU A 49 8.57 -12.27 6.81
CA LEU A 49 8.40 -10.90 6.31
C LEU A 49 6.97 -10.66 5.81
N ALA A 50 6.45 -11.57 4.98
CA ALA A 50 5.09 -11.44 4.46
C ALA A 50 4.05 -11.40 5.59
N GLN A 51 4.16 -12.27 6.59
CA GLN A 51 3.26 -12.29 7.74
C GLN A 51 3.38 -11.05 8.63
N ALA A 52 4.60 -10.54 8.84
CA ALA A 52 4.80 -9.31 9.61
C ALA A 52 4.16 -8.10 8.91
N TYR A 53 4.32 -7.98 7.60
CA TYR A 53 3.70 -6.91 6.81
C TYR A 53 2.18 -7.07 6.74
N GLN A 54 1.68 -8.29 6.53
CA GLN A 54 0.25 -8.60 6.43
C GLN A 54 -0.43 -8.78 7.79
N SER A 55 0.05 -8.07 8.83
CA SER A 55 -0.47 -8.16 10.19
C SER A 55 -1.55 -7.11 10.46
N GLY A 56 -2.41 -7.39 11.45
CA GLY A 56 -3.44 -6.44 11.89
C GLY A 56 -2.86 -5.11 12.37
N GLN A 57 -1.68 -5.12 12.99
CA GLN A 57 -0.99 -3.90 13.42
C GLN A 57 -0.59 -3.01 12.24
N VAL A 58 -0.05 -3.60 11.16
CA VAL A 58 0.30 -2.84 9.96
C VAL A 58 -0.95 -2.34 9.24
N ARG A 59 -2.03 -3.14 9.20
CA ARG A 59 -3.33 -2.69 8.67
C ARG A 59 -3.82 -1.43 9.39
N GLN A 60 -3.87 -1.48 10.73
CA GLN A 60 -4.30 -0.35 11.56
C GLN A 60 -3.42 0.88 11.35
N PHE A 61 -2.10 0.69 11.26
CA PHE A 61 -1.18 1.78 10.96
C PHE A 61 -1.48 2.42 9.60
N ILE A 62 -1.69 1.61 8.54
CA ILE A 62 -1.98 2.14 7.20
C ILE A 62 -3.27 2.96 7.21
N GLU A 63 -4.32 2.44 7.85
CA GLU A 63 -5.63 3.10 7.94
C GLU A 63 -5.53 4.44 8.70
N ALA A 64 -4.80 4.46 9.82
CA ALA A 64 -4.63 5.65 10.64
C ALA A 64 -3.75 6.73 9.98
N GLU A 65 -2.63 6.33 9.40
CA GLU A 65 -1.63 7.26 8.86
C GLU A 65 -2.07 7.85 7.52
N PHE A 66 -2.57 7.00 6.61
CA PHE A 66 -2.85 7.41 5.24
C PHE A 66 -4.31 7.76 5.00
N LYS A 67 -5.19 7.50 5.97
CA LYS A 67 -6.59 7.95 5.98
C LYS A 67 -7.32 7.66 4.67
N GLY A 68 -7.15 6.46 4.12
CA GLY A 68 -7.77 6.03 2.86
C GLY A 68 -6.99 6.37 1.57
N SER A 69 -5.87 7.12 1.67
CA SER A 69 -4.96 7.32 0.53
C SER A 69 -4.14 6.07 0.19
N LEU A 70 -4.03 5.14 1.15
CA LEU A 70 -3.57 3.77 0.95
C LEU A 70 -4.61 2.81 1.51
N ILE A 71 -4.89 1.75 0.75
CA ILE A 71 -5.85 0.70 1.12
C ILE A 71 -5.07 -0.61 1.27
N PRO A 72 -5.13 -1.26 2.45
CA PRO A 72 -4.54 -2.58 2.66
C PRO A 72 -5.12 -3.61 1.68
N ALA A 73 -4.23 -4.38 1.03
CA ALA A 73 -4.60 -5.41 0.04
C ALA A 73 -4.55 -6.84 0.62
N PHE A 74 -4.61 -6.95 1.95
CA PHE A 74 -4.52 -8.19 2.73
C PHE A 74 -5.42 -8.06 3.96
#